data_AF-A0A9N8S1Q1-F1
#
_entry.id   AF-A0A9N8S1Q1-F1
#
_cell.length_a   1.000
_cell.length_b   1.000
_cell.length_c   1.000
_cell.angle_alpha   90.00
_cell.angle_beta   90.00
_cell.angle_gamma   90.00
#
_symmetry.space_group_name_H-M   'P 1'
#
loop_
_entity.id
_entity.type
_entity.pdbx_description
1 polymer ?
#
loop_
_entity_poly.entity_id
_entity_poly.type
_entity_poly.pdbx_seq_one_letter_code
_entity_poly.pdbx_strand_id
1 'polypeptide(L)'
;MTQNPSSTRASTEPSPKTRLIEEAIALFAQHGIEGVSFRTLNKAAGVSSQNAVYHYFGDMWGLVEAAIKVAVKQYLDGVSAILDEAEAAHAAANTGDAPLPLSTVVEALVRPIVRISATPSGMASLQFLTRMIGGSGARGKEVIAREWREVAVRVNELVYRAVPANGREAAGAKALFAFNTALNVVTDIGLEAYWPLETTSVSRLDRYLLDYIEGGIRFSSKQPSGDNT
;
A
#
# COMPACT_ATOMS: atom_id res chain seq x y z
N MET A 1 -3.93 55.42 21.90
CA MET A 1 -4.59 54.11 22.07
C MET A 1 -4.27 53.28 20.84
N THR A 2 -3.14 52.57 20.85
CA THR A 2 -2.70 51.69 19.77
C THR A 2 -3.11 50.26 20.10
N GLN A 3 -4.06 49.72 19.33
CA GLN A 3 -4.35 48.29 19.33
C GLN A 3 -3.23 47.54 18.60
N ASN A 4 -2.81 46.43 19.17
CA ASN A 4 -1.83 45.50 18.63
C ASN A 4 -2.59 44.37 17.92
N PRO A 5 -2.42 44.11 16.61
CA PRO A 5 -2.98 42.93 16.00
C PRO A 5 -2.00 41.77 16.19
N SER A 6 -2.30 40.90 17.16
CA SER A 6 -1.63 39.60 17.29
C SER A 6 -1.91 38.76 16.05
N SER A 7 -0.93 38.68 15.16
CA SER A 7 -0.94 37.81 14.00
C SER A 7 -0.67 36.36 14.41
N THR A 8 -1.71 35.53 14.38
CA THR A 8 -1.63 34.07 14.53
C THR A 8 -0.90 33.48 13.33
N ARG A 9 0.40 33.19 13.46
CA ARG A 9 1.06 32.20 12.60
C ARG A 9 0.46 30.84 12.91
N ALA A 10 -0.32 30.28 12.00
CA ALA A 10 -0.67 28.87 12.02
C ALA A 10 0.64 28.05 12.08
N SER A 11 0.81 27.25 13.11
CA SER A 11 2.01 26.43 13.32
C SER A 11 2.12 25.38 12.21
N THR A 12 3.22 25.43 11.44
CA THR A 12 3.60 24.46 10.38
C THR A 12 3.90 23.06 10.92
N GLU A 13 3.81 22.84 12.23
CA GLU A 13 4.10 21.55 12.85
C GLU A 13 2.89 20.61 12.81
N PRO A 14 3.10 19.31 12.49
CA PRO A 14 2.03 18.31 12.53
C PRO A 14 1.39 18.26 13.91
N SER A 15 0.07 17.98 13.96
CA SER A 15 -0.64 17.85 15.24
C SER A 15 -0.03 16.73 16.10
N PRO A 16 -0.15 16.78 17.44
CA PRO A 16 0.29 15.68 18.31
C PRO A 16 -0.27 14.31 17.92
N LYS A 17 -1.52 14.28 17.44
CA LYS A 17 -2.16 13.07 16.91
C LYS A 17 -1.45 12.54 15.67
N THR A 18 -1.08 13.42 14.74
CA THR A 18 -0.35 13.07 13.51
C THR A 18 1.03 12.51 13.84
N ARG A 19 1.79 13.21 14.70
CA ARG A 19 3.12 12.74 15.12
C ARG A 19 3.07 11.37 15.81
N LEU A 20 2.05 11.13 16.64
CA LEU A 20 1.85 9.82 17.25
C LEU A 20 1.62 8.71 16.22
N ILE A 21 0.90 8.98 15.12
CA ILE A 21 0.68 8.00 14.05
C ILE A 21 1.98 7.75 13.27
N GLU A 22 2.71 8.81 12.92
CA GLU A 22 3.99 8.70 12.18
C GLU A 22 5.03 7.89 12.97
N GLU A 23 5.19 8.18 14.27
CA GLU A 23 6.10 7.44 15.15
C GLU A 23 5.61 6.01 15.40
N ALA A 24 4.29 5.79 15.50
CA ALA A 24 3.74 4.45 15.63
C ALA A 24 4.05 3.58 14.41
N ILE A 25 3.91 4.12 13.19
CA ILE A 25 4.26 3.41 11.96
C ILE A 25 5.74 2.98 12.00
N ALA A 26 6.64 3.91 12.31
CA ALA A 26 8.08 3.63 12.36
C ALA A 26 8.44 2.58 13.43
N LEU A 27 7.89 2.73 14.63
CA LEU A 27 8.17 1.82 15.76
C LEU A 27 7.57 0.43 15.55
N PHE A 28 6.35 0.33 15.03
CA PHE A 28 5.72 -0.97 14.73
C PHE A 28 6.40 -1.68 13.56
N ALA A 29 6.90 -0.95 12.56
CA ALA A 29 7.69 -1.52 11.46
C ALA A 29 8.97 -2.19 11.98
N GLN A 30 9.60 -1.62 13.01
CA GLN A 30 10.88 -2.11 13.55
C GLN A 30 10.70 -3.19 14.63
N HIS A 31 9.76 -2.99 15.55
CA HIS A 31 9.66 -3.77 16.79
C HIS A 31 8.39 -4.61 16.89
N GLY A 32 7.46 -4.49 15.93
CA GLY A 32 6.11 -5.05 16.06
C GLY A 32 5.29 -4.33 17.13
N ILE A 33 4.01 -4.70 17.25
CA ILE A 33 3.08 -4.05 18.19
C ILE A 33 3.46 -4.37 19.65
N GLU A 34 3.79 -5.63 19.93
CA GLU A 34 4.12 -6.12 21.27
C GLU A 34 5.40 -5.50 21.84
N GLY A 35 6.33 -5.09 20.97
CA GLY A 35 7.60 -4.47 21.36
C GLY A 35 7.51 -2.98 21.70
N VAL A 36 6.32 -2.35 21.58
CA VAL A 36 6.17 -0.89 21.69
C VAL A 36 5.24 -0.54 22.85
N SER A 37 5.71 0.35 23.73
CA SER A 37 4.93 0.87 24.86
C SER A 37 4.36 2.27 24.58
N PHE A 38 3.28 2.66 25.28
CA PHE A 38 2.77 4.04 25.23
C PHE A 38 3.81 5.07 25.65
N ARG A 39 4.68 4.75 26.61
CA ARG A 39 5.77 5.63 27.02
C ARG A 39 6.75 5.86 25.87
N THR A 40 7.10 4.81 25.15
CA THR A 40 7.97 4.89 23.96
C THR A 40 7.34 5.77 22.89
N LEU A 41 6.04 5.56 22.60
CA LEU A 41 5.29 6.33 21.61
C LEU A 41 5.22 7.82 21.97
N ASN A 42 4.81 8.16 23.19
CA ASN A 42 4.72 9.56 23.63
C ASN A 42 6.07 10.27 23.57
N LYS A 43 7.14 9.57 24.00
CA LYS A 43 8.51 10.11 23.96
C LYS A 43 8.96 10.34 22.51
N ALA A 44 8.74 9.38 21.62
CA ALA A 44 9.10 9.49 20.21
C ALA A 44 8.35 10.64 19.52
N ALA A 45 7.04 10.77 19.78
CA ALA A 45 6.20 11.82 19.19
C ALA A 45 6.37 13.21 19.80
N GLY A 46 7.28 13.36 20.77
CA GLY A 46 7.52 14.63 21.48
C GLY A 46 6.29 15.13 22.24
N VAL A 47 5.48 14.21 22.78
CA VAL A 47 4.26 14.55 23.52
C VAL A 47 4.51 14.42 25.03
N SER A 48 4.43 15.53 25.75
CA SER A 48 4.68 15.57 27.20
C SER A 48 3.63 14.84 28.05
N SER A 49 2.41 14.66 27.50
CA SER A 49 1.32 13.97 28.20
C SER A 49 1.47 12.45 28.07
N GLN A 50 1.62 11.77 29.22
CA GLN A 50 1.67 10.30 29.27
C GLN A 50 0.36 9.63 28.82
N ASN A 51 -0.74 10.38 28.80
CA ASN A 51 -2.06 9.88 28.43
C ASN A 51 -2.46 10.24 26.99
N ALA A 52 -1.56 10.81 26.17
CA ALA A 52 -1.92 11.29 24.84
C ALA A 52 -2.42 10.17 23.91
N VAL A 53 -1.76 9.00 23.92
CA VAL A 53 -2.22 7.84 23.14
C VAL A 53 -3.63 7.42 23.56
N TYR A 54 -3.87 7.26 24.87
CA TYR A 54 -5.20 6.92 25.39
C TYR A 54 -6.25 7.97 25.02
N HIS A 55 -5.91 9.25 25.14
CA HIS A 55 -6.81 10.36 24.83
C HIS A 55 -7.23 10.39 23.36
N TYR A 56 -6.30 10.17 22.42
CA TYR A 56 -6.60 10.26 20.99
C TYR A 56 -7.12 8.97 20.36
N PHE A 57 -6.75 7.82 20.91
CA PHE A 57 -6.96 6.53 20.27
C PHE A 57 -7.66 5.51 21.17
N GLY A 58 -7.85 5.80 22.45
CA GLY A 58 -8.45 4.89 23.44
C GLY A 58 -7.46 3.82 23.90
N ASP A 59 -6.99 2.97 22.99
CA ASP A 59 -6.05 1.90 23.30
C ASP A 59 -4.93 1.78 22.25
N MET A 60 -4.06 0.79 22.42
CA MET A 60 -2.98 0.51 21.46
C MET A 60 -3.56 0.16 20.08
N TRP A 61 -4.67 -0.57 20.06
CA TRP A 61 -5.27 -1.00 18.81
C TRP A 61 -5.94 0.14 18.04
N GLY A 62 -6.52 1.13 18.71
CA GLY A 62 -7.04 2.33 18.06
C GLY A 62 -5.92 3.12 17.38
N LEU A 63 -4.72 3.12 17.95
CA LEU A 63 -3.54 3.71 17.31
C LEU A 63 -3.05 2.85 16.13
N VAL A 64 -3.01 1.52 16.28
CA VAL A 64 -2.69 0.59 15.19
C VAL A 64 -3.66 0.76 14.02
N GLU A 65 -4.97 0.85 14.28
CA GLU A 65 -5.99 1.07 13.26
C GLU A 65 -5.81 2.42 12.54
N ALA A 66 -5.48 3.48 13.28
CA ALA A 66 -5.17 4.78 12.69
C ALA A 66 -3.92 4.72 11.81
N ALA A 67 -2.88 4.02 12.26
CA ALA A 67 -1.65 3.79 11.49
C ALA A 67 -1.92 2.97 10.21
N ILE A 68 -2.70 1.88 10.30
CA ILE A 68 -3.09 1.07 9.14
C ILE A 68 -3.80 1.94 8.11
N LYS A 69 -4.77 2.77 8.54
CA LYS A 69 -5.51 3.65 7.64
C LYS A 69 -4.59 4.62 6.92
N VAL A 70 -3.62 5.22 7.61
CA VAL A 70 -2.65 6.13 6.97
C VAL A 70 -1.80 5.40 5.94
N ALA A 71 -1.21 4.25 6.30
CA ALA A 71 -0.36 3.47 5.40
C ALA A 71 -1.12 2.95 4.17
N VAL A 72 -2.32 2.41 4.39
CA VAL A 72 -3.18 1.90 3.32
C VAL A 72 -3.65 3.03 2.41
N LYS A 73 -4.12 4.15 2.97
CA LYS A 73 -4.60 5.28 2.17
C LYS A 73 -3.50 5.85 1.28
N GLN A 74 -2.27 5.97 1.79
CA GLN A 74 -1.14 6.43 0.99
C GLN A 74 -0.92 5.57 -0.26
N TYR A 75 -1.02 4.24 -0.13
CA TYR A 75 -0.93 3.32 -1.26
C TYR A 75 -2.12 3.45 -2.21
N LEU A 76 -3.35 3.37 -1.67
CA LEU A 76 -4.57 3.38 -2.47
C LEU A 76 -4.80 4.69 -3.23
N ASP A 77 -4.47 5.83 -2.63
CA ASP A 77 -4.53 7.14 -3.31
C ASP A 77 -3.61 7.14 -4.55
N GLY A 78 -2.43 6.51 -4.44
CA GLY A 78 -1.50 6.37 -5.56
C GLY A 78 -2.03 5.44 -6.66
N VAL A 79 -2.69 4.33 -6.29
CA VAL A 79 -3.34 3.43 -7.26
C VAL A 79 -4.45 4.18 -8.00
N SER A 80 -5.36 4.82 -7.26
CA SER A 80 -6.48 5.56 -7.83
C SER A 80 -6.01 6.67 -8.75
N ALA A 81 -5.01 7.47 -8.36
CA ALA A 81 -4.49 8.55 -9.20
C ALA A 81 -3.97 8.04 -10.56
N ILE A 82 -3.21 6.94 -10.57
CA ILE A 82 -2.69 6.36 -11.83
C ILE A 82 -3.83 5.82 -12.70
N LEU A 83 -4.81 5.14 -12.09
CA LEU A 83 -5.95 4.60 -12.84
C LEU A 83 -6.85 5.72 -13.38
N ASP A 84 -7.08 6.79 -12.62
CA ASP A 84 -7.89 7.94 -13.03
C ASP A 84 -7.25 8.64 -14.25
N GLU A 85 -5.93 8.87 -14.20
CA GLU A 85 -5.17 9.42 -15.33
C GLU A 85 -5.25 8.52 -16.57
N ALA A 86 -5.08 7.22 -16.39
CA ALA A 86 -5.13 6.24 -17.47
C ALA A 86 -6.52 6.14 -18.12
N GLU A 87 -7.59 6.06 -17.32
CA GLU A 87 -8.97 6.00 -17.80
C GLU A 87 -9.34 7.28 -18.55
N ALA A 88 -8.93 8.46 -18.04
CA ALA A 88 -9.15 9.73 -18.72
C ALA A 88 -8.43 9.80 -20.08
N ALA A 89 -7.16 9.38 -20.13
CA ALA A 89 -6.38 9.34 -21.37
C ALA A 89 -6.98 8.35 -22.39
N HIS A 90 -7.41 7.18 -21.92
CA HIS A 90 -8.03 6.15 -22.75
C HIS A 90 -9.37 6.61 -23.33
N ALA A 91 -10.19 7.30 -22.53
CA ALA A 91 -11.44 7.90 -22.99
C ALA A 91 -11.19 9.00 -24.04
N ALA A 92 -10.20 9.87 -23.82
CA ALA A 92 -9.85 10.93 -24.76
C ALA A 92 -9.33 10.40 -26.12
N ALA A 93 -8.72 9.22 -26.12
CA ALA A 93 -8.21 8.56 -27.33
C ALA A 93 -9.32 7.91 -28.20
N ASN A 94 -10.60 8.00 -27.81
CA ASN A 94 -11.74 7.44 -28.54
C ASN A 94 -11.58 5.94 -28.89
N THR A 95 -11.03 5.17 -27.97
CA THR A 95 -10.74 3.73 -28.14
C THR A 95 -12.00 2.84 -28.12
N GLY A 96 -13.19 3.42 -28.01
CA GLY A 96 -14.46 2.71 -27.91
C GLY A 96 -14.53 1.85 -26.65
N ASP A 97 -15.01 0.61 -26.80
CA ASP A 97 -15.15 -0.35 -25.69
C ASP A 97 -13.87 -1.13 -25.37
N ALA A 98 -12.75 -0.81 -26.03
CA ALA A 98 -11.48 -1.47 -25.79
C ALA A 98 -11.09 -1.37 -24.31
N PRO A 99 -10.65 -2.45 -23.66
CA PRO A 99 -10.23 -2.40 -22.27
C PRO A 99 -8.93 -1.60 -22.11
N LEU A 100 -8.68 -1.08 -20.91
CA LEU A 100 -7.37 -0.57 -20.56
C LEU A 100 -6.31 -1.67 -20.74
N PRO A 101 -5.11 -1.35 -21.26
CA PRO A 101 -4.01 -2.31 -21.33
C PRO A 101 -3.68 -2.88 -19.95
N LEU A 102 -3.43 -4.19 -19.86
CA LEU A 102 -3.05 -4.82 -18.60
C LEU A 102 -1.81 -4.18 -17.98
N SER A 103 -0.82 -3.83 -18.80
CA SER A 103 0.40 -3.16 -18.38
C SER A 103 0.11 -1.90 -17.55
N THR A 104 -0.91 -1.13 -17.93
CA THR A 104 -1.34 0.07 -17.20
C THR A 104 -1.90 -0.27 -15.81
N VAL A 105 -2.69 -1.34 -15.71
CA VAL A 105 -3.23 -1.81 -14.41
C VAL A 105 -2.11 -2.34 -13.52
N VAL A 106 -1.14 -3.06 -14.10
CA VAL A 106 0.05 -3.56 -13.40
C VAL A 106 0.91 -2.39 -12.90
N GLU A 107 1.13 -1.37 -13.72
CA GLU A 107 1.83 -0.16 -13.28
C GLU A 107 1.10 0.55 -12.13
N ALA A 108 -0.22 0.64 -12.18
CA ALA A 108 -1.01 1.22 -11.10
C ALA A 108 -0.84 0.46 -9.78
N LEU A 109 -0.68 -0.87 -9.81
CA LEU A 109 -0.46 -1.68 -8.61
C LEU A 109 0.96 -1.55 -8.05
N VAL A 110 1.97 -1.41 -8.91
CA VAL A 110 3.39 -1.49 -8.52
C VAL A 110 4.02 -0.12 -8.27
N ARG A 111 3.77 0.87 -9.14
CA ARG A 111 4.43 2.19 -9.08
C ARG A 111 4.21 2.93 -7.76
N PRO A 112 3.02 2.91 -7.13
CA PRO A 112 2.85 3.55 -5.83
C PRO A 112 3.77 2.97 -4.76
N ILE A 113 3.98 1.65 -4.73
CA ILE A 113 4.88 0.99 -3.78
C ILE A 113 6.31 1.51 -3.97
N VAL A 114 6.80 1.50 -5.22
CA VAL A 114 8.15 2.02 -5.55
C VAL A 114 8.29 3.49 -5.15
N ARG A 115 7.30 4.34 -5.46
CA ARG A 115 7.32 5.77 -5.09
C ARG A 115 7.33 5.99 -3.57
N ILE A 116 6.52 5.24 -2.82
CA ILE A 116 6.48 5.31 -1.37
C ILE A 116 7.82 4.85 -0.78
N SER A 117 8.40 3.79 -1.31
CA SER A 117 9.67 3.22 -0.84
C SER A 117 10.89 4.15 -0.99
N ALA A 118 10.77 5.22 -1.79
CA ALA A 118 11.86 6.15 -2.08
C ALA A 118 12.29 7.01 -0.88
N THR A 119 11.52 7.04 0.22
CA THR A 119 11.89 7.73 1.45
C THR A 119 11.98 6.75 2.63
N PRO A 120 12.82 7.01 3.65
CA PRO A 120 12.90 6.15 4.83
C PRO A 120 11.56 5.98 5.56
N SER A 121 10.76 7.05 5.67
CA SER A 121 9.45 6.99 6.32
C SER A 121 8.43 6.21 5.49
N GLY A 122 8.46 6.34 4.16
CA GLY A 122 7.60 5.55 3.27
C GLY A 122 7.99 4.07 3.26
N MET A 123 9.29 3.76 3.28
CA MET A 123 9.76 2.37 3.46
C MET A 123 9.24 1.77 4.78
N ALA A 124 9.35 2.51 5.89
CA ALA A 124 8.81 2.08 7.17
C ALA A 124 7.28 1.86 7.12
N SER A 125 6.54 2.71 6.40
CA SER A 125 5.10 2.56 6.17
C SER A 125 4.75 1.25 5.44
N LEU A 126 5.51 0.90 4.40
CA LEU A 126 5.32 -0.36 3.66
C LEU A 126 5.72 -1.59 4.48
N GLN A 127 6.82 -1.51 5.25
CA GLN A 127 7.23 -2.58 6.15
C GLN A 127 6.20 -2.80 7.27
N PHE A 128 5.65 -1.72 7.83
CA PHE A 128 4.52 -1.79 8.75
C PHE A 128 3.33 -2.50 8.10
N LEU A 129 2.90 -2.08 6.91
CA LEU A 129 1.78 -2.72 6.21
C LEU A 129 2.02 -4.21 5.96
N THR A 130 3.23 -4.59 5.55
CA THR A 130 3.64 -5.99 5.33
C THR A 130 3.51 -6.82 6.61
N ARG A 131 3.99 -6.29 7.73
CA ARG A 131 3.81 -6.92 9.06
C ARG A 131 2.34 -7.00 9.46
N MET A 132 1.53 -6.00 9.14
CA MET A 132 0.10 -6.02 9.44
C MET A 132 -0.65 -7.08 8.63
N ILE A 133 -0.28 -7.29 7.36
CA ILE A 133 -0.86 -8.35 6.53
C ILE A 133 -0.50 -9.74 7.11
N GLY A 134 0.74 -9.95 7.55
CA GLY A 134 1.20 -11.25 8.05
C GLY A 134 0.83 -11.55 9.51
N GLY A 135 0.92 -10.57 10.41
CA GLY A 135 1.02 -10.79 11.86
C GLY A 135 -0.07 -10.16 12.72
N SER A 136 -1.06 -9.46 12.14
CA SER A 136 -2.06 -8.71 12.92
C SER A 136 -3.30 -9.49 13.38
N GLY A 137 -3.37 -10.79 13.06
CA GLY A 137 -4.57 -11.59 13.26
C GLY A 137 -5.76 -11.11 12.42
N ALA A 138 -6.97 -11.53 12.81
CA ALA A 138 -8.18 -11.17 12.07
C ALA A 138 -8.48 -9.66 12.11
N ARG A 139 -8.32 -9.02 13.27
CA ARG A 139 -8.66 -7.60 13.48
C ARG A 139 -7.93 -6.67 12.51
N GLY A 140 -6.61 -6.79 12.38
CA GLY A 140 -5.86 -5.94 11.47
C GLY A 140 -6.16 -6.24 9.99
N LYS A 141 -6.33 -7.51 9.63
CA LYS A 141 -6.74 -7.93 8.28
C LYS A 141 -8.11 -7.37 7.88
N GLU A 142 -9.08 -7.35 8.80
CA GLU A 142 -10.40 -6.77 8.58
C GLU A 142 -10.34 -5.26 8.32
N VAL A 143 -9.50 -4.54 9.06
CA VAL A 143 -9.28 -3.10 8.85
C VAL A 143 -8.72 -2.87 7.44
N ILE A 144 -7.64 -3.58 7.07
CA ILE A 144 -7.02 -3.47 5.73
C ILE A 144 -8.03 -3.79 4.63
N ALA A 145 -8.74 -4.92 4.75
CA ALA A 145 -9.70 -5.37 3.74
C ALA A 145 -10.86 -4.38 3.55
N ARG A 146 -11.30 -3.72 4.62
CA ARG A 146 -12.33 -2.68 4.54
C ARG A 146 -11.86 -1.47 3.74
N GLU A 147 -10.65 -0.96 4.03
CA GLU A 147 -10.11 0.19 3.32
C GLU A 147 -9.84 -0.14 1.83
N TRP A 148 -9.45 -1.37 1.50
CA TRP A 148 -9.16 -1.79 0.12
C TRP A 148 -10.38 -2.06 -0.75
N ARG A 149 -11.56 -2.29 -0.15
CA ARG A 149 -12.72 -2.86 -0.85
C ARG A 149 -13.05 -2.16 -2.17
N GLU A 150 -13.09 -0.84 -2.16
CA GLU A 150 -13.45 -0.04 -3.34
C GLU A 150 -12.43 -0.20 -4.47
N VAL A 151 -11.15 0.04 -4.18
CA VAL A 151 -10.06 -0.09 -5.15
C VAL A 151 -9.91 -1.53 -5.64
N ALA A 152 -10.07 -2.52 -4.76
CA ALA A 152 -9.98 -3.93 -5.13
C ALA A 152 -11.06 -4.33 -6.13
N VAL A 153 -12.32 -3.87 -5.96
CA VAL A 153 -13.39 -4.13 -6.94
C VAL A 153 -13.04 -3.53 -8.30
N ARG A 154 -12.55 -2.28 -8.34
CA ARG A 154 -12.14 -1.59 -9.57
C ARG A 154 -10.99 -2.34 -10.26
N VAL A 155 -9.92 -2.66 -9.53
CA VAL A 155 -8.75 -3.37 -10.07
C VAL A 155 -9.15 -4.75 -10.62
N ASN A 156 -9.96 -5.51 -9.88
CA ASN A 156 -10.40 -6.84 -10.31
C ASN A 156 -11.17 -6.77 -11.64
N GLU A 157 -12.05 -5.77 -11.80
CA GLU A 157 -12.76 -5.54 -13.06
C GLU A 157 -11.80 -5.18 -14.19
N LEU A 158 -10.86 -4.27 -13.96
CA LEU A 158 -9.88 -3.86 -14.97
C LEU A 158 -8.99 -5.02 -15.41
N VAL A 159 -8.52 -5.85 -14.48
CA VAL A 159 -7.75 -7.07 -14.80
C VAL A 159 -8.59 -8.05 -15.60
N TYR A 160 -9.85 -8.28 -15.20
CA TYR A 160 -10.77 -9.15 -15.94
C TYR A 160 -11.00 -8.65 -17.37
N ARG A 161 -11.27 -7.35 -17.55
CA ARG A 161 -11.47 -6.75 -18.87
C ARG A 161 -10.23 -6.84 -19.75
N ALA A 162 -9.04 -6.70 -19.17
CA ALA A 162 -7.79 -6.80 -19.93
C ALA A 162 -7.43 -8.25 -20.32
N VAL A 163 -7.83 -9.26 -19.52
CA VAL A 163 -7.58 -10.69 -19.80
C VAL A 163 -8.81 -11.54 -19.48
N PRO A 164 -9.89 -11.45 -20.27
CA PRO A 164 -11.17 -12.10 -19.96
C PRO A 164 -11.10 -13.63 -19.98
N ALA A 165 -10.14 -14.20 -20.74
CA ALA A 165 -9.92 -15.64 -20.85
C ALA A 165 -9.57 -16.33 -19.51
N ASN A 166 -9.14 -15.56 -18.50
CA ASN A 166 -8.87 -16.09 -17.15
C ASN A 166 -10.15 -16.28 -16.32
N GLY A 167 -11.24 -15.59 -16.66
CA GLY A 167 -12.42 -15.49 -15.81
C GLY A 167 -12.25 -14.52 -14.62
N ARG A 168 -13.39 -14.12 -14.03
CA ARG A 168 -13.45 -13.12 -12.95
C ARG A 168 -12.79 -13.59 -11.65
N GLU A 169 -12.94 -14.86 -11.31
CA GLU A 169 -12.35 -15.47 -10.11
C GLU A 169 -10.82 -15.37 -10.15
N ALA A 170 -10.20 -15.85 -11.24
CA ALA A 170 -8.76 -15.79 -11.39
C ALA A 170 -8.24 -14.35 -11.51
N ALA A 171 -8.98 -13.44 -12.15
CA ALA A 171 -8.61 -12.03 -12.22
C ALA A 171 -8.44 -11.41 -10.81
N GLY A 172 -9.40 -11.64 -9.92
CA GLY A 172 -9.32 -11.13 -8.54
C GLY A 172 -8.17 -11.75 -7.73
N ALA A 173 -7.99 -13.07 -7.83
CA ALA A 173 -6.89 -13.76 -7.15
C ALA A 173 -5.51 -13.26 -7.64
N LYS A 174 -5.35 -13.13 -8.97
CA LYS A 174 -4.10 -12.67 -9.58
C LYS A 174 -3.79 -11.20 -9.27
N ALA A 175 -4.80 -10.33 -9.18
CA ALA A 175 -4.61 -8.96 -8.72
C ALA A 175 -4.08 -8.90 -7.28
N LEU A 176 -4.65 -9.72 -6.38
CA LEU A 176 -4.18 -9.85 -5.00
C LEU A 176 -2.74 -10.39 -4.94
N PHE A 177 -2.39 -11.39 -5.76
CA PHE A 177 -1.03 -11.94 -5.82
C PHE A 177 -0.03 -10.92 -6.38
N ALA A 178 -0.42 -10.15 -7.40
CA ALA A 178 0.38 -9.09 -7.98
C ALA A 178 0.75 -8.04 -6.92
N PHE A 179 -0.24 -7.54 -6.17
CA PHE A 179 -0.01 -6.63 -5.06
C PHE A 179 0.94 -7.23 -4.01
N ASN A 180 0.64 -8.44 -3.52
CA ASN A 180 1.44 -9.07 -2.45
C ASN A 180 2.88 -9.32 -2.91
N THR A 181 3.07 -9.74 -4.17
CA THR A 181 4.40 -9.94 -4.74
C THR A 181 5.16 -8.62 -4.79
N ALA A 182 4.56 -7.57 -5.34
CA ALA A 182 5.19 -6.26 -5.45
C ALA A 182 5.56 -5.67 -4.08
N LEU A 183 4.66 -5.78 -3.11
CA LEU A 183 4.91 -5.30 -1.75
C LEU A 183 6.08 -6.06 -1.10
N ASN A 184 6.09 -7.39 -1.18
CA ASN A 184 7.16 -8.18 -0.57
C ASN A 184 8.51 -7.94 -1.26
N VAL A 185 8.56 -7.92 -2.59
CA VAL A 185 9.80 -7.68 -3.34
C VAL A 185 10.40 -6.31 -3.04
N VAL A 186 9.57 -5.26 -2.90
CA VAL A 186 10.07 -3.91 -2.60
C VAL A 186 10.48 -3.74 -1.13
N THR A 187 9.84 -4.46 -0.21
CA THR A 187 10.12 -4.31 1.24
C THR A 187 11.18 -5.27 1.77
N ASP A 188 11.39 -6.41 1.11
CA ASP A 188 12.40 -7.42 1.46
C ASP A 188 13.71 -7.14 0.72
N ILE A 189 14.42 -6.11 1.16
CA ILE A 189 15.70 -5.68 0.60
C ILE A 189 16.84 -6.46 1.26
N GLY A 190 17.72 -7.03 0.44
CA GLY A 190 19.01 -7.56 0.86
C GLY A 190 19.25 -9.01 0.45
N LEU A 191 18.22 -9.80 0.19
CA LEU A 191 18.39 -11.18 -0.27
C LEU A 191 19.02 -11.23 -1.67
N GLU A 192 18.70 -10.26 -2.52
CA GLU A 192 19.26 -10.08 -3.86
C GLU A 192 20.78 -9.90 -3.86
N ALA A 193 21.36 -9.41 -2.76
CA ALA A 193 22.82 -9.29 -2.59
C ALA A 193 23.50 -10.66 -2.38
N TYR A 194 22.75 -11.67 -1.95
CA TYR A 194 23.21 -13.04 -1.74
C TYR A 194 22.74 -13.99 -2.84
N TRP A 195 21.80 -13.55 -3.67
CA TRP A 195 21.32 -14.30 -4.81
C TRP A 195 22.28 -14.15 -6.01
N PRO A 196 22.52 -15.19 -6.82
CA PRO A 196 23.42 -15.10 -7.98
C PRO A 196 22.78 -14.33 -9.14
N LEU A 197 22.47 -13.05 -8.94
CA LEU A 197 21.95 -12.15 -9.97
C LEU A 197 23.08 -11.54 -10.78
N GLU A 198 22.88 -11.50 -12.10
CA GLU A 198 23.80 -10.79 -13.01
C GLU A 198 23.65 -9.26 -12.94
N THR A 199 22.56 -8.76 -12.33
CA THR A 199 22.34 -7.32 -12.16
C THR A 199 21.75 -6.99 -10.80
N THR A 200 22.25 -5.92 -10.20
CA THR A 200 21.74 -5.29 -8.97
C THR A 200 21.11 -3.92 -9.25
N SER A 201 20.88 -3.60 -10.53
CA SER A 201 20.32 -2.31 -10.94
C SER A 201 18.84 -2.23 -10.57
N VAL A 202 18.50 -1.31 -9.67
CA VAL A 202 17.11 -1.06 -9.24
C VAL A 202 16.17 -0.85 -10.43
N SER A 203 16.56 -0.03 -11.41
CA SER A 203 15.70 0.24 -12.57
C SER A 203 15.47 -0.96 -13.49
N ARG A 204 16.41 -1.92 -13.53
CA ARG A 204 16.21 -3.19 -14.24
C ARG A 204 15.34 -4.14 -13.43
N LEU A 205 15.58 -4.26 -12.13
CA LEU A 205 14.77 -5.09 -11.24
C LEU A 205 13.30 -4.63 -11.21
N ASP A 206 13.07 -3.32 -11.17
CA ASP A 206 11.72 -2.73 -11.27
C ASP A 206 11.01 -3.14 -12.58
N ARG A 207 11.74 -3.14 -13.70
CA ARG A 207 11.19 -3.57 -15.00
C ARG A 207 10.86 -5.06 -14.98
N TYR A 208 11.76 -5.90 -14.48
CA TYR A 208 11.53 -7.34 -14.39
C TYR A 208 10.38 -7.68 -13.44
N LEU A 209 10.18 -6.90 -12.37
CA LEU A 209 9.02 -7.06 -11.49
C LEU A 209 7.70 -6.77 -12.23
N LEU A 210 7.65 -5.70 -13.03
CA LEU A 210 6.49 -5.39 -13.88
C LEU A 210 6.24 -6.53 -14.89
N ASP A 211 7.28 -6.98 -15.60
CA ASP A 211 7.18 -8.06 -16.59
C ASP A 211 6.72 -9.38 -15.94
N TYR A 212 7.27 -9.72 -14.76
CA TYR A 212 6.91 -10.92 -14.01
C TYR A 212 5.43 -10.90 -13.58
N ILE A 213 4.97 -9.77 -13.03
CA ILE A 213 3.58 -9.61 -12.60
C ILE A 213 2.64 -9.65 -13.80
N GLU A 214 2.94 -8.92 -14.87
CA GLU A 214 2.11 -8.91 -16.08
C GLU A 214 2.02 -10.31 -16.69
N GLY A 215 3.16 -11.02 -16.82
CA GLY A 215 3.22 -12.39 -17.30
C GLY A 215 2.38 -13.35 -16.45
N GLY A 216 2.50 -13.27 -15.12
CA GLY A 216 1.71 -14.07 -14.17
C GLY A 216 0.20 -13.82 -14.27
N ILE A 217 -0.21 -12.57 -14.51
CA ILE A 217 -1.61 -12.24 -14.75
C ILE A 217 -2.08 -12.81 -16.10
N ARG A 218 -1.32 -12.61 -17.18
CA ARG A 218 -1.68 -13.07 -18.54
C ARG A 218 -1.76 -14.59 -18.66
N PHE A 219 -0.86 -15.31 -17.99
CA PHE A 219 -0.74 -16.74 -18.17
C PHE A 219 -2.01 -17.48 -17.71
N SER A 220 -2.59 -18.27 -18.59
CA SER A 220 -3.68 -19.20 -18.25
C SER A 220 -3.23 -20.61 -18.64
N SER A 221 -3.14 -21.52 -17.67
CA SER A 221 -3.08 -22.95 -18.01
C SER A 221 -4.46 -23.32 -18.56
N LYS A 222 -4.52 -23.95 -19.74
CA LYS A 222 -5.76 -24.59 -20.20
C LYS A 222 -6.27 -25.45 -19.05
N GLN A 223 -7.50 -25.22 -18.58
CA GLN A 223 -8.13 -26.20 -17.71
C GLN A 223 -8.13 -27.52 -18.48
N PRO A 224 -7.75 -28.66 -17.87
CA PRO A 224 -8.07 -29.93 -18.49
C PRO A 224 -9.58 -29.90 -18.72
N SER A 225 -9.99 -30.15 -19.97
CA SER A 225 -11.38 -30.41 -20.31
C SER A 225 -11.92 -31.34 -19.23
N GLY A 226 -12.85 -30.86 -18.41
CA GLY A 226 -13.49 -31.70 -17.41
C GLY A 226 -14.26 -32.78 -18.15
N ASP A 227 -13.61 -33.92 -18.36
CA ASP A 227 -14.25 -35.19 -18.66
C ASP A 227 -15.15 -35.55 -17.47
N ASN A 228 -16.37 -35.95 -17.82
CA ASN A 228 -17.38 -36.65 -17.01
C ASN A 228 -16.95 -37.12 -15.62
N THR A 229 -17.68 -36.67 -14.58
CA THR A 229 -18.50 -37.52 -13.71
C THR A 229 -19.48 -36.68 -12.91
#